data_AF-A0A2D8P6F2-F1
#
_entry.id   AF-A0A2D8P6F2-F1
#
_cell.length_a   1.000
_cell.length_b   1.000
_cell.length_c   1.000
_cell.angle_alpha   90.00
_cell.angle_beta   90.00
_cell.angle_gamma   90.00
#
_symmetry.space_group_name_H-M   'P 1'
#
loop_
_entity.id
_entity.type
_entity.pdbx_description
1 polymer ?
#
loop_
_entity_poly.entity_id
_entity_poly.type
_entity_poly.pdbx_seq_one_letter_code
_entity_poly.pdbx_strand_id
1 'polypeptide(L)'
;MSRTTTRLAVACLLLAPSVAMAADLPVAGSCQHRHMAAGSFVSMDLIDWRGDTGTIQTLGTSYPARVAGLRPHDGMFRLSLFYTDQHTGPTELVIFAMRLGGETSYHMGQVSYHDMPDGVRVATTIAPFEEMTCDLTY
;
A
#
# COMPACT_ATOMS: atom_id res chain seq x y z
N MET A 1 -62.54 20.29 -32.74
CA MET A 1 -61.42 19.33 -32.56
C MET A 1 -60.48 19.89 -31.51
N SER A 2 -60.57 19.42 -30.27
CA SER A 2 -59.79 19.92 -29.13
C SER A 2 -58.55 19.04 -28.93
N ARG A 3 -57.34 19.61 -28.98
CA ARG A 3 -56.08 18.87 -28.77
C ARG A 3 -55.56 19.13 -27.34
N THR A 4 -55.75 18.14 -26.48
CA THR A 4 -55.20 18.09 -25.13
C THR A 4 -53.69 17.88 -25.21
N THR A 5 -52.90 18.84 -24.72
CA THR A 5 -51.43 18.76 -24.70
C THR A 5 -50.96 18.24 -23.34
N THR A 6 -50.51 16.99 -23.29
CA THR A 6 -49.93 16.36 -22.10
C THR A 6 -48.54 16.93 -21.86
N ARG A 7 -48.34 17.67 -20.75
CA ARG A 7 -47.00 18.11 -20.32
C ARG A 7 -46.34 16.98 -19.54
N LEU A 8 -45.23 16.44 -20.08
CA LEU A 8 -44.33 15.55 -19.34
C LEU A 8 -43.73 16.33 -18.16
N ALA A 9 -43.91 15.81 -16.94
CA ALA A 9 -43.18 16.28 -15.77
C ALA A 9 -41.75 15.74 -15.85
N VAL A 10 -40.78 16.64 -15.97
CA VAL A 10 -39.36 16.33 -15.80
C VAL A 10 -39.13 16.10 -14.31
N ALA A 11 -38.96 14.83 -13.91
CA ALA A 11 -38.50 14.49 -12.58
C ALA A 11 -37.05 14.97 -12.41
N CYS A 12 -36.85 16.07 -11.69
CA CYS A 12 -35.54 16.44 -11.17
C CYS A 12 -35.08 15.35 -10.18
N LEU A 13 -34.29 14.39 -10.66
CA LEU A 13 -33.49 13.55 -9.79
C LEU A 13 -32.49 14.47 -9.06
N LEU A 14 -32.77 14.72 -7.78
CA LEU A 14 -31.82 15.29 -6.84
C LEU A 14 -30.70 14.26 -6.64
N LEU A 15 -29.59 14.46 -7.36
CA LEU A 15 -28.31 13.79 -7.07
C LEU A 15 -27.85 14.28 -5.70
N ALA A 16 -28.17 13.53 -4.65
CA ALA A 16 -27.55 13.74 -3.36
C ALA A 16 -26.03 13.62 -3.54
N PRO A 17 -25.22 14.60 -3.10
CA PRO A 17 -23.78 14.43 -3.12
C PRO A 17 -23.45 13.27 -2.19
N SER A 18 -22.97 12.16 -2.75
CA SER A 18 -22.28 11.16 -1.96
C SER A 18 -21.08 11.85 -1.34
N VAL A 19 -21.13 12.06 -0.02
CA VAL A 19 -19.97 12.50 0.74
C VAL A 19 -18.99 11.34 0.67
N ALA A 20 -18.10 11.35 -0.33
CA ALA A 20 -16.96 10.48 -0.36
C ALA A 20 -16.15 10.83 0.89
N MET A 21 -16.22 9.99 1.92
CA MET A 21 -15.29 10.08 3.03
C MET A 21 -13.90 9.92 2.41
N ALA A 22 -13.14 11.01 2.33
CA ALA A 22 -11.73 10.92 2.06
C ALA A 22 -11.17 10.03 3.15
N ALA A 23 -10.62 8.87 2.78
CA ALA A 23 -9.91 8.07 3.77
C ALA A 23 -8.71 8.91 4.22
N ASP A 24 -8.58 9.14 5.52
CA ASP A 24 -7.36 9.74 6.06
C ASP A 24 -6.22 8.76 5.80
N LEU A 25 -5.36 9.13 4.85
CA LEU A 25 -4.17 8.36 4.48
C LEU A 25 -2.98 8.91 5.25
N PRO A 26 -2.10 8.05 5.79
CA PRO A 26 -0.94 8.52 6.54
C PRO A 26 0.05 9.26 5.63
N VAL A 27 0.49 10.45 6.03
CA VAL A 27 1.52 11.22 5.30
C VAL A 27 2.94 10.70 5.54
N ALA A 28 3.14 9.95 6.61
CA ALA A 28 4.40 9.32 6.97
C ALA A 28 4.18 8.09 7.88
N GLY A 29 5.19 7.24 7.98
CA GLY A 29 5.20 6.17 8.96
C GLY A 29 6.55 5.46 9.09
N SER A 30 6.66 4.71 10.17
CA SER A 30 7.81 3.89 10.55
C SER A 30 7.29 2.51 10.91
N CYS A 31 7.68 1.49 10.14
CA CYS A 31 7.28 0.11 10.36
C CYS A 31 8.48 -0.79 10.66
N GLN A 32 8.25 -1.83 11.45
CA GLN A 32 9.25 -2.81 11.85
C GLN A 32 8.72 -4.21 11.58
N HIS A 33 9.50 -5.01 10.85
CA HIS A 33 9.24 -6.43 10.62
C HIS A 33 10.33 -7.27 11.28
N ARG A 34 9.93 -8.24 12.11
CA ARG A 34 10.87 -9.10 12.85
C ARG A 34 10.98 -10.45 12.14
N HIS A 35 12.17 -10.76 11.65
CA HIS A 35 12.49 -12.07 11.13
C HIS A 35 12.71 -13.05 12.28
N MET A 36 11.89 -14.11 12.29
CA MET A 36 11.96 -15.18 13.27
C MET A 36 12.31 -16.49 12.56
N ALA A 37 13.36 -17.19 13.00
CA ALA A 37 13.67 -18.54 12.53
C ALA A 37 13.73 -19.50 13.72
N ALA A 38 13.02 -20.62 13.63
CA ALA A 38 12.91 -21.61 14.71
C ALA A 38 12.54 -20.98 16.08
N GLY A 39 11.66 -19.96 16.07
CA GLY A 39 11.21 -19.26 17.28
C GLY A 39 12.22 -18.27 17.87
N SER A 40 13.38 -18.06 17.24
CA SER A 40 14.39 -17.10 17.68
C SER A 40 14.45 -15.89 16.75
N PHE A 41 14.71 -14.72 17.34
CA PHE A 41 14.94 -13.48 16.58
C PHE A 41 16.22 -13.61 15.74
N VAL A 42 16.10 -13.34 14.44
CA VAL A 42 17.20 -13.39 13.47
C VAL A 42 17.64 -11.98 13.09
N SER A 43 16.68 -11.17 12.64
CA SER A 43 16.93 -9.82 12.15
C SER A 43 15.65 -8.98 12.21
N MET A 44 15.80 -7.68 11.98
CA MET A 44 14.70 -6.75 11.88
C MET A 44 14.86 -5.93 10.62
N ASP A 45 13.78 -5.78 9.87
CA ASP A 45 13.69 -4.79 8.81
C ASP A 45 13.04 -3.53 9.37
N LEU A 46 13.56 -2.37 8.98
CA LEU A 46 13.00 -1.06 9.31
C LEU A 46 12.57 -0.37 8.02
N ILE A 47 11.35 0.12 7.98
CA ILE A 47 10.75 0.75 6.80
C ILE A 47 10.19 2.10 7.21
N ASP A 48 10.81 3.17 6.71
CA ASP A 48 10.38 4.54 6.96
C ASP A 48 9.90 5.18 5.66
N TRP A 49 8.83 5.99 5.71
CA TRP A 49 8.44 6.85 4.59
C TRP A 49 7.92 8.19 5.06
N ARG A 50 8.04 9.18 4.17
CA ARG A 50 7.43 10.51 4.29
C ARG A 50 7.20 11.09 2.90
N GLY A 51 5.94 11.42 2.61
CA GLY A 51 5.55 11.91 1.29
C GLY A 51 5.85 10.88 0.20
N ASP A 52 6.68 11.25 -0.78
CA ASP A 52 7.07 10.43 -1.92
C ASP A 52 8.39 9.64 -1.72
N THR A 53 9.04 9.81 -0.57
CA THR A 53 10.33 9.19 -0.25
C THR A 53 10.22 8.18 0.88
N GLY A 54 11.13 7.21 0.90
CA GLY A 54 11.28 6.28 2.01
C GLY A 54 12.67 5.68 2.11
N THR A 55 12.87 4.86 3.12
CA THR A 55 14.09 4.10 3.38
C THR A 55 13.69 2.70 3.83
N ILE A 56 14.34 1.69 3.27
CA ILE A 56 14.17 0.29 3.68
C ILE A 56 15.52 -0.19 4.18
N GLN A 57 15.61 -0.52 5.46
CA GLN A 57 16.76 -1.18 6.04
C GLN A 57 16.46 -2.66 6.19
N THR A 58 17.23 -3.51 5.50
CA THR A 58 17.13 -4.97 5.62
C THR A 58 18.53 -5.57 5.65
N LEU A 59 18.72 -6.63 6.43
CA LEU A 59 20.01 -7.30 6.61
C LEU A 59 21.16 -6.34 6.96
N GLY A 60 20.86 -5.28 7.72
CA GLY A 60 21.84 -4.27 8.12
C GLY A 60 22.23 -3.25 7.04
N THR A 61 21.65 -3.33 5.85
CA THR A 61 21.90 -2.38 4.74
C THR A 61 20.68 -1.49 4.53
N SER A 62 20.92 -0.20 4.31
CA SER A 62 19.87 0.79 4.06
C SER A 62 19.76 1.09 2.57
N TYR A 63 18.55 1.00 2.03
CA TYR A 63 18.21 1.24 0.64
C TYR A 63 17.25 2.43 0.53
N PRO A 64 17.56 3.44 -0.30
CA PRO A 64 16.60 4.49 -0.58
C PRO A 64 15.41 3.90 -1.34
N ALA A 65 14.21 4.29 -0.93
CA ALA A 65 12.96 3.85 -1.53
C ALA A 65 12.14 5.05 -2.02
N ARG A 66 11.27 4.79 -2.99
CA ARG A 66 10.30 5.76 -3.50
C ARG A 66 8.89 5.23 -3.27
N VAL A 67 8.02 6.07 -2.72
CA VAL A 67 6.59 5.75 -2.63
C VAL A 67 6.00 5.82 -4.04
N ALA A 68 5.50 4.68 -4.55
CA ALA A 68 4.84 4.61 -5.85
C ALA A 68 3.31 4.71 -5.76
N GLY A 69 2.74 4.47 -4.59
CA GLY A 69 1.31 4.67 -4.37
C GLY A 69 0.92 4.49 -2.92
N LEU A 70 0.04 5.37 -2.45
CA LEU A 70 -0.65 5.25 -1.19
C LEU A 70 -2.14 5.45 -1.48
N ARG A 71 -2.95 4.45 -1.15
CA ARG A 71 -4.38 4.45 -1.47
C ARG A 71 -5.21 3.78 -0.40
N PRO A 72 -6.52 4.09 -0.32
CA PRO A 72 -7.41 3.40 0.61
C PRO A 72 -7.49 1.90 0.29
N HIS A 73 -7.54 1.06 1.32
CA HIS A 73 -7.68 -0.39 1.18
C HIS A 73 -8.26 -0.99 2.47
N ASP A 74 -9.30 -1.81 2.37
CA ASP A 74 -9.90 -2.56 3.50
C ASP A 74 -10.18 -1.72 4.76
N GLY A 75 -10.70 -0.51 4.54
CA GLY A 75 -11.02 0.45 5.62
C GLY A 75 -9.82 1.20 6.20
N MET A 76 -8.61 0.96 5.67
CA MET A 76 -7.36 1.61 6.02
C MET A 76 -6.59 1.98 4.73
N PHE A 77 -5.36 1.49 4.52
CA PHE A 77 -4.52 1.86 3.39
C PHE A 77 -3.69 0.69 2.83
N ARG A 78 -3.26 0.86 1.58
CA ARG A 78 -2.18 0.11 0.93
C ARG A 78 -1.11 1.09 0.44
N LEU A 79 0.13 0.86 0.84
CA LEU A 79 1.33 1.56 0.45
C LEU A 79 2.18 0.65 -0.45
N SER A 80 2.71 1.20 -1.54
CA SER A 80 3.72 0.56 -2.40
C SER A 80 4.99 1.41 -2.38
N LEU A 81 6.12 0.79 -2.03
CA LEU A 81 7.46 1.36 -2.01
C LEU A 81 8.32 0.60 -3.03
N PHE A 82 9.05 1.32 -3.87
CA PHE A 82 10.05 0.71 -4.76
C PHE A 82 11.45 1.04 -4.29
N TYR A 83 12.30 0.03 -4.25
CA TYR A 83 13.72 0.15 -3.98
C TYR A 83 14.51 -0.84 -4.85
N THR A 84 15.83 -0.80 -4.77
CA THR A 84 16.69 -1.76 -5.47
C THR A 84 17.69 -2.31 -4.47
N ASP A 85 17.58 -3.60 -4.22
CA ASP A 85 18.53 -4.38 -3.45
C ASP A 85 19.62 -4.91 -4.40
N GLN A 86 20.87 -4.81 -3.98
CA GLN A 86 22.02 -5.33 -4.73
C GLN A 86 21.97 -6.86 -4.92
N HIS A 87 21.26 -7.59 -4.07
CA HIS A 87 21.13 -9.04 -4.13
C HIS A 87 19.89 -9.50 -4.90
N THR A 88 18.74 -8.87 -4.65
CA THR A 88 17.46 -9.30 -5.25
C THR A 88 17.00 -8.46 -6.43
N GLY A 89 17.65 -7.33 -6.71
CA GLY A 89 17.33 -6.45 -7.83
C GLY A 89 16.26 -5.41 -7.50
N PRO A 90 15.56 -4.86 -8.51
CA PRO A 90 14.42 -3.98 -8.32
C PRO A 90 13.31 -4.70 -7.55
N THR A 91 12.72 -4.02 -6.56
CA THR A 91 11.75 -4.64 -5.66
C THR A 91 10.60 -3.68 -5.36
N GLU A 92 9.37 -4.21 -5.38
CA GLU A 92 8.19 -3.57 -4.78
C GLU A 92 7.95 -4.18 -3.39
N LEU A 93 8.01 -3.33 -2.37
CA LEU A 93 7.54 -3.65 -1.03
C LEU A 93 6.15 -3.04 -0.86
N VAL A 94 5.19 -3.88 -0.48
CA VAL A 94 3.79 -3.50 -0.27
C VAL A 94 3.50 -3.61 1.22
N ILE A 95 3.00 -2.54 1.82
CA ILE A 95 2.45 -2.53 3.18
C ILE A 95 0.95 -2.32 3.07
N PHE A 96 0.16 -3.10 3.79
CA PHE A 96 -1.26 -2.85 3.93
C PHE A 96 -1.68 -2.97 5.38
N ALA A 97 -2.57 -2.06 5.77
CA ALA A 97 -3.24 -2.09 7.04
C ALA A 97 -4.63 -2.68 6.84
N MET A 98 -5.05 -3.54 7.75
CA MET A 98 -6.41 -4.11 7.75
C MET A 98 -7.04 -3.89 9.12
N ARG A 99 -8.34 -3.58 9.14
CA ARG A 99 -9.12 -3.53 10.36
C ARG A 99 -10.05 -4.74 10.47
N LEU A 100 -9.70 -5.67 11.36
CA LEU A 100 -10.47 -6.90 11.62
C LEU A 100 -10.87 -6.93 13.09
N GLY A 101 -12.17 -7.08 13.37
CA GLY A 101 -12.67 -7.18 14.76
C GLY A 101 -12.46 -5.92 15.62
N GLY A 102 -12.21 -4.76 15.01
CA GLY A 102 -11.90 -3.50 15.71
C GLY A 102 -10.41 -3.27 15.95
N GLU A 103 -9.57 -4.28 15.72
CA GLU A 103 -8.12 -4.17 15.81
C GLU A 103 -7.52 -3.85 14.44
N THR A 104 -6.41 -3.11 14.43
CA THR A 104 -5.65 -2.80 13.21
C THR A 104 -4.42 -3.68 13.18
N SER A 105 -4.25 -4.44 12.10
CA SER A 105 -3.04 -5.22 11.84
C SER A 105 -2.33 -4.66 10.60
N TYR A 106 -1.02 -4.77 10.57
CA TYR A 106 -0.19 -4.34 9.46
C TYR A 106 0.54 -5.54 8.90
N HIS A 107 0.59 -5.63 7.59
CA HIS A 107 1.22 -6.73 6.87
C HIS A 107 2.08 -6.16 5.77
N MET A 108 3.22 -6.80 5.55
CA MET A 108 4.08 -6.52 4.41
C MET A 108 4.14 -7.71 3.47
N GLY A 109 4.23 -7.44 2.18
CA GLY A 109 4.60 -8.41 1.16
C GLY A 109 5.64 -7.81 0.23
N GLN A 110 6.42 -8.64 -0.43
CA GLN A 110 7.50 -8.18 -1.29
C GLN A 110 7.51 -8.94 -2.60
N VAL A 111 7.70 -8.21 -3.70
CA VAL A 111 7.94 -8.78 -5.02
C VAL A 111 9.24 -8.21 -5.57
N SER A 112 10.23 -9.08 -5.79
CA SER A 112 11.48 -8.73 -6.46
C SER A 112 11.43 -9.12 -7.92
N TYR A 113 12.13 -8.35 -8.74
CA TYR A 113 12.13 -8.45 -10.19
C TYR A 113 13.56 -8.58 -10.72
N HIS A 114 13.67 -9.17 -11.91
CA HIS A 114 14.88 -9.19 -12.70
C HIS A 114 14.60 -8.65 -14.10
N ASP A 115 15.55 -7.86 -14.60
CA ASP A 115 15.52 -7.33 -15.96
C ASP A 115 16.24 -8.29 -16.89
N MET A 116 15.51 -8.84 -17.86
CA MET A 116 16.06 -9.70 -18.88
C MET A 116 16.84 -8.89 -19.92
N PRO A 117 17.78 -9.49 -20.68
CA PRO A 117 18.57 -8.77 -21.70
C PRO A 117 17.74 -8.09 -22.80
N ASP A 118 16.52 -8.56 -23.03
CA ASP A 118 15.57 -7.99 -24.00
C ASP A 118 14.70 -6.84 -23.42
N GLY A 119 14.95 -6.45 -22.17
CA GLY A 119 14.24 -5.38 -21.46
C GLY A 119 12.94 -5.83 -20.80
N VAL A 120 12.58 -7.13 -20.86
CA VAL A 120 11.42 -7.66 -20.15
C VAL A 120 11.74 -7.75 -18.65
N ARG A 121 10.81 -7.27 -17.82
CA ARG A 121 10.90 -7.44 -16.36
C ARG A 121 10.09 -8.64 -15.90
N VAL A 122 10.73 -9.55 -15.18
CA VAL A 122 10.11 -10.79 -14.68
C VAL A 122 10.16 -10.79 -13.16
N ALA A 123 9.06 -11.17 -12.51
CA ALA A 123 9.03 -11.39 -11.07
C ALA A 123 9.83 -12.65 -10.71
N THR A 124 10.78 -12.55 -9.80
CA THR A 124 11.70 -13.63 -9.41
C THR A 124 11.41 -14.19 -8.03
N THR A 125 10.97 -13.34 -7.10
CA THR A 125 10.68 -13.74 -5.72
C THR A 125 9.44 -13.03 -5.25
N ILE A 126 8.52 -13.80 -4.67
CA ILE A 126 7.33 -13.31 -4.00
C ILE A 126 7.43 -13.78 -2.55
N ALA A 127 7.68 -12.85 -1.64
CA ALA A 127 7.65 -13.13 -0.22
C ALA A 127 6.19 -13.14 0.26
N PRO A 128 5.82 -14.02 1.20
CA PRO A 128 4.47 -14.08 1.76
C PRO A 128 4.14 -12.80 2.54
N PHE A 129 2.88 -12.70 2.95
CA PHE A 129 2.44 -11.61 3.81
C PHE A 129 2.86 -11.87 5.26
N GLU A 130 3.70 -10.99 5.79
CA GLU A 130 4.27 -11.09 7.13
C GLU A 130 3.78 -9.93 8.00
N GLU A 131 3.43 -10.24 9.25
CA GLU A 131 2.92 -9.25 10.19
C GLU A 131 4.03 -8.28 10.60
N MET A 132 3.68 -7.00 10.74
CA MET A 132 4.59 -5.96 11.16
C MET A 132 3.92 -5.00 12.15
N THR A 133 4.72 -4.18 12.80
CA THR A 133 4.23 -3.08 13.64
C THR A 133 4.53 -1.76 12.98
N CYS A 134 3.57 -0.83 12.95
CA CYS A 134 3.72 0.47 12.32
C CYS A 134 3.26 1.61 13.24
N ASP A 135 4.07 2.67 13.29
CA ASP A 135 3.72 3.97 13.84
C ASP A 135 3.45 4.94 12.69
N LEU A 136 2.25 5.53 12.67
CA LEU A 136 1.75 6.32 11.54
C LEU A 136 1.53 7.77 11.94
N THR A 137 1.83 8.68 11.01
CA THR A 137 1.46 10.09 11.08
C THR A 137 0.46 10.38 9.97
N TYR A 138 -0.68 10.97 10.32
CA TYR A 138 -1.75 11.39 9.41
C TYR A 138 -1.72 12.90 9.22
#